data_AF-A0A8C6XN63-F1
#
_entry.id   AF-A0A8C6XN63-F1
#
_cell.length_a   1.000
_cell.length_b   1.000
_cell.length_c   1.000
_cell.angle_alpha   90.00
_cell.angle_beta   90.00
_cell.angle_gamma   90.00
#
_symmetry.space_group_name_H-M   'P 1'
#
loop_
_entity.id
_entity.type
_entity.pdbx_description
1 polymer ?
#
loop_
_entity_poly.entity_id
_entity_poly.type
_entity_poly.pdbx_seq_one_letter_code
_entity_poly.pdbx_strand_id
1 'polypeptide(L)'
;MEISSLTESSFGYVRALVYDFHSEVPGRVLVAERLFFIKKDVSKTCEGSREGRSCHCNPGFEGRGVDCVDINECERKTSLSCLAEATCTNTYGSYFCRCPQGLEGDGLLRCIDIDECTRGTHKCNGGALCLNTLGSYLCACQSGFVGDGSRCAAKSTWSPWSPWSPCSVTCGIQNRMRIRECTHEESGMRCLGPSADLKGCPNLRPCPTNGSWSVWSPWSVCLETCSGIKKRVRLCDSPPASRGGLPCTGEKEQLGLCHSSHCAVDGAWSPWASWTPCPVSCGLGVVRRSRRCNNPSPKHGGENCSGHGYEEGTCGFPVRGPL
;
A
#
# COMPACT_ATOMS: atom_id res chain seq x y z
N MET A 1 47.92 -66.13 -48.87
CA MET A 1 46.64 -66.08 -48.13
C MET A 1 45.62 -66.77 -49.04
N GLU A 2 45.32 -68.04 -48.79
CA GLU A 2 44.30 -68.80 -49.53
C GLU A 2 43.09 -68.97 -48.63
N ILE A 3 41.90 -68.62 -49.13
CA ILE A 3 40.62 -68.71 -48.41
C ILE A 3 39.86 -69.87 -49.06
N SER A 4 39.78 -71.02 -48.38
CA SER A 4 39.04 -72.19 -48.84
C SER A 4 37.69 -72.32 -48.13
N SER A 5 36.62 -72.24 -48.93
CA SER A 5 35.21 -72.55 -48.64
C SER A 5 34.41 -71.63 -47.71
N LEU A 6 33.22 -71.24 -48.20
CA LEU A 6 32.17 -70.49 -47.50
C LEU A 6 30.90 -71.37 -47.51
N THR A 7 30.33 -71.66 -46.35
CA THR A 7 28.99 -72.25 -46.24
C THR A 7 28.03 -71.23 -45.63
N GLU A 8 26.94 -70.94 -46.33
CA GLU A 8 25.95 -69.92 -45.99
C GLU A 8 25.08 -70.32 -44.78
N SER A 9 25.07 -69.47 -43.75
CA SER A 9 23.93 -69.34 -42.85
C SER A 9 23.76 -67.87 -42.47
N SER A 10 22.55 -67.50 -42.04
CA SER A 10 22.01 -66.13 -41.88
C SER A 10 22.76 -65.20 -40.92
N PHE A 11 23.75 -65.71 -40.18
CA PHE A 11 24.84 -64.94 -39.59
C PHE A 11 26.16 -65.66 -39.88
N GLY A 12 26.79 -65.31 -41.00
CA GLY A 12 28.08 -65.86 -41.37
C GLY A 12 29.20 -65.19 -40.59
N TYR A 13 30.06 -65.98 -39.93
CA TYR A 13 31.38 -65.52 -39.53
C TYR A 13 32.44 -66.20 -40.39
N VAL A 14 33.50 -65.48 -40.73
CA VAL A 14 34.68 -66.07 -41.36
C VAL A 14 35.71 -66.33 -40.28
N ARG A 15 36.13 -67.59 -40.14
CA ARG A 15 37.31 -67.95 -39.35
C ARG A 15 38.55 -67.78 -40.23
N ALA A 16 39.42 -66.85 -39.87
CA ALA A 16 40.75 -66.74 -40.45
C ALA A 16 41.77 -67.35 -39.50
N LEU A 17 42.45 -68.38 -39.98
CA LEU A 17 43.58 -69.02 -39.30
C LEU A 17 44.86 -68.34 -39.79
N VAL A 18 45.54 -67.60 -38.91
CA VAL A 18 46.82 -66.97 -39.21
C VAL A 18 47.93 -67.95 -38.82
N TYR A 19 48.80 -68.26 -39.77
CA TYR A 19 49.97 -69.11 -39.55
C TYR A 19 51.23 -68.27 -39.71
N ASP A 20 52.18 -68.43 -38.79
CA ASP A 20 53.51 -67.86 -38.93
C ASP A 20 54.44 -68.90 -39.58
N PHE A 21 55.42 -68.41 -40.32
CA PHE A 21 56.49 -69.23 -40.85
C PHE A 21 57.78 -68.87 -40.12
N HIS A 22 58.08 -69.64 -39.07
CA HIS A 22 59.35 -69.50 -38.38
C HIS A 22 60.41 -70.35 -39.10
N SER A 23 61.49 -69.71 -39.53
CA SER A 23 62.56 -70.34 -40.32
C SER A 23 63.31 -71.48 -39.64
N GLU A 24 63.09 -71.71 -38.34
CA GLU A 24 63.83 -72.69 -37.52
C GLU A 24 63.00 -73.91 -37.10
N VAL A 25 61.72 -73.99 -37.46
CA VAL A 25 60.85 -75.14 -37.15
C VAL A 25 60.07 -75.55 -38.42
N PRO A 26 60.24 -76.78 -38.94
CA PRO A 26 59.55 -77.18 -40.16
C PRO A 26 58.06 -77.45 -39.87
N GLY A 27 57.20 -76.48 -40.20
CA GLY A 27 55.74 -76.61 -40.11
C GLY A 27 55.03 -75.27 -39.97
N ARG A 28 53.75 -75.20 -40.38
CA ARG A 28 52.90 -74.02 -40.18
C ARG A 28 52.42 -73.99 -38.72
N VAL A 29 52.84 -73.01 -37.94
CA VAL A 29 52.37 -72.82 -36.55
C VAL A 29 51.17 -71.86 -36.57
N LEU A 30 50.02 -72.32 -36.08
CA LEU A 30 48.83 -71.47 -35.92
C LEU A 30 49.08 -70.44 -34.81
N VAL A 31 49.12 -69.16 -35.14
CA VAL A 31 49.42 -68.07 -34.18
C VAL A 31 48.18 -67.31 -33.73
N ALA A 32 47.09 -67.32 -34.51
CA ALA A 32 45.85 -66.69 -34.11
C ALA A 32 44.63 -67.25 -34.87
N GLU A 33 43.52 -67.41 -34.16
CA GLU A 33 42.18 -67.53 -34.75
C GLU A 33 41.47 -66.17 -34.65
N ARG A 34 41.00 -65.64 -35.79
CA ARG A 34 40.16 -64.43 -35.82
C ARG A 34 38.80 -64.75 -36.41
N LEU A 35 37.75 -64.36 -35.69
CA LEU A 35 36.36 -64.41 -36.12
C LEU A 35 35.97 -63.05 -36.70
N PHE A 36 35.66 -63.01 -38.00
CA PHE A 36 35.10 -61.84 -38.66
C PHE A 36 33.60 -62.03 -38.81
N PHE A 37 32.80 -61.15 -38.20
CA PHE A 37 31.36 -61.13 -38.41
C PHE A 37 31.05 -60.49 -39.76
N ILE A 38 30.53 -61.25 -40.71
CA ILE A 38 29.98 -60.67 -41.94
C ILE A 38 28.54 -60.30 -41.62
N LYS A 39 28.26 -59.00 -41.45
CA LYS A 39 26.88 -58.52 -41.54
C LYS A 39 26.45 -58.73 -42.99
N LYS A 40 25.46 -59.60 -43.22
CA LYS A 40 24.75 -59.64 -44.51
C LYS A 40 24.26 -58.22 -44.76
N ASP A 41 24.58 -57.68 -45.93
CA ASP A 41 24.08 -56.37 -46.32
C ASP A 41 22.56 -56.44 -46.41
N VAL A 42 21.87 -55.77 -45.48
CA VAL A 42 20.40 -55.76 -45.39
C VAL A 42 19.77 -54.68 -46.27
N SER A 43 20.58 -53.79 -46.87
CA SER A 43 20.09 -52.73 -47.75
C SER A 43 19.61 -53.22 -49.11
N LYS A 44 20.07 -54.41 -49.53
CA LYS A 44 19.83 -54.95 -50.86
C LYS A 44 19.73 -56.46 -50.89
N THR A 45 18.99 -56.96 -51.87
CA THR A 45 18.98 -58.38 -52.21
C THR A 45 19.48 -58.53 -53.64
N CYS A 46 20.39 -59.49 -53.85
CA CYS A 46 21.05 -59.72 -55.12
C CYS A 46 20.82 -61.15 -55.59
N GLU A 47 20.42 -61.31 -56.84
CA GLU A 47 20.18 -62.59 -57.50
C GLU A 47 21.18 -62.77 -58.67
N GLY A 48 21.67 -64.00 -58.88
CA GLY A 48 22.60 -64.37 -59.98
C GLY A 48 24.04 -64.71 -59.57
N SER A 49 24.77 -65.40 -60.46
CA SER A 49 26.19 -65.78 -60.29
C SER A 49 27.15 -64.63 -60.69
N ARG A 50 28.47 -64.80 -60.45
CA ARG A 50 29.50 -63.73 -60.49
C ARG A 50 29.55 -62.88 -61.78
N GLU A 51 28.98 -63.32 -62.89
CA GLU A 51 28.96 -62.60 -64.18
C GLU A 51 27.60 -61.99 -64.56
N GLY A 52 26.58 -62.03 -63.69
CA GLY A 52 25.24 -61.50 -63.96
C GLY A 52 24.43 -61.17 -62.70
N ARG A 53 25.08 -60.52 -61.71
CA ARG A 53 24.45 -60.22 -60.42
C ARG A 53 23.54 -59.00 -60.52
N SER A 54 22.23 -59.21 -60.51
CA SER A 54 21.22 -58.15 -60.42
C SER A 54 20.85 -57.91 -58.97
N CYS A 55 20.89 -56.66 -58.52
CA CYS A 55 20.58 -56.29 -57.14
C CYS A 55 19.45 -55.28 -57.11
N HIS A 56 18.54 -55.46 -56.17
CA HIS A 56 17.48 -54.50 -55.87
C HIS A 56 17.62 -54.01 -54.42
N CYS A 57 17.34 -52.73 -54.20
CA CYS A 57 17.29 -52.18 -52.85
C CYS A 57 16.06 -52.74 -52.11
N ASN A 58 16.24 -53.10 -50.85
CA ASN A 58 15.17 -53.57 -49.99
C ASN A 58 14.28 -52.37 -49.55
N PRO A 59 13.05 -52.60 -49.08
CA PRO A 59 12.22 -51.53 -48.51
C PRO A 59 12.97 -50.77 -47.40
N GLY A 60 12.83 -49.43 -47.38
CA GLY A 60 13.61 -48.54 -46.50
C GLY A 60 14.93 -48.05 -47.11
N PHE A 61 15.27 -48.48 -48.33
CA PHE A 61 16.48 -48.06 -49.04
C PHE A 61 16.16 -47.57 -50.45
N GLU A 62 16.91 -46.59 -50.94
CA GLU A 62 16.83 -46.06 -52.30
C GLU A 62 18.17 -46.15 -53.01
N GLY A 63 18.14 -46.15 -54.35
CA GLY A 63 19.35 -46.29 -55.16
C GLY A 63 19.19 -47.25 -56.32
N ARG A 64 20.30 -47.69 -56.92
CA ARG A 64 20.31 -48.58 -58.08
C ARG A 64 21.39 -49.64 -57.94
N GLY A 65 21.04 -50.89 -58.26
CA GLY A 65 21.99 -52.01 -58.26
C GLY A 65 22.53 -52.30 -56.87
N VAL A 66 23.86 -52.18 -56.70
CA VAL A 66 24.54 -52.45 -55.43
C VAL A 66 24.62 -51.23 -54.51
N ASP A 67 24.33 -50.03 -55.01
CA ASP A 67 24.46 -48.79 -54.27
C ASP A 67 23.11 -48.39 -53.70
N CYS A 68 22.76 -48.97 -52.55
CA CYS A 68 21.56 -48.68 -51.80
C CYS A 68 21.90 -47.81 -50.59
N VAL A 69 21.28 -46.65 -50.51
CA VAL A 69 21.38 -45.72 -49.40
C VAL A 69 20.10 -45.76 -48.57
N ASP A 70 20.27 -45.56 -47.28
CA ASP A 70 19.17 -45.48 -46.34
C ASP A 70 18.23 -44.32 -46.69
N ILE A 71 16.93 -44.58 -46.75
CA ILE A 71 15.93 -43.52 -46.92
C ILE A 71 15.75 -42.88 -45.55
N ASN A 72 16.03 -41.59 -45.42
CA ASN A 72 15.69 -40.87 -44.20
C ASN A 72 14.18 -40.53 -44.20
N GLU A 73 13.35 -41.38 -43.62
CA GLU A 73 11.90 -41.16 -43.61
C GLU A 73 11.48 -39.92 -42.81
N CYS A 74 12.34 -39.42 -41.91
CA CYS A 74 12.07 -38.20 -41.14
C CYS A 74 12.21 -36.91 -41.96
N GLU A 75 13.02 -36.93 -43.03
CA GLU A 75 13.20 -35.78 -43.93
C GLU A 75 12.26 -35.84 -45.14
N ARG A 76 11.70 -37.03 -45.41
CA ARG A 76 10.80 -37.26 -46.54
C ARG A 76 9.39 -36.79 -46.18
N LYS A 77 8.90 -35.74 -46.85
CA LYS A 77 7.52 -35.20 -46.72
C LYS A 77 6.45 -36.13 -47.31
N THR A 78 6.39 -37.37 -46.86
CA THR A 78 5.36 -38.33 -47.25
C THR A 78 4.29 -38.48 -46.18
N SER A 79 3.08 -38.83 -46.60
CA SER A 79 1.85 -38.97 -45.80
C SER A 79 1.86 -40.08 -44.73
N LEU A 80 3.00 -40.73 -44.49
CA LEU A 80 3.22 -41.73 -43.43
C LEU A 80 4.30 -41.28 -42.43
N SER A 81 4.56 -39.97 -42.33
CA SER A 81 5.44 -39.41 -41.29
C SER A 81 4.82 -39.60 -39.89
N CYS A 82 5.64 -39.46 -38.85
CA CYS A 82 5.16 -39.41 -37.48
C CYS A 82 4.06 -38.36 -37.29
N LEU A 83 3.24 -38.53 -36.24
CA LEU A 83 2.33 -37.47 -35.77
C LEU A 83 3.11 -36.16 -35.58
N ALA A 84 2.45 -35.02 -35.79
CA ALA A 84 3.11 -33.71 -35.79
C ALA A 84 3.87 -33.41 -34.49
N GLU A 85 3.38 -33.94 -33.37
CA GLU A 85 3.96 -33.78 -32.04
C GLU A 85 4.98 -34.87 -31.69
N ALA A 86 5.05 -35.97 -32.45
CA ALA A 86 5.96 -37.09 -32.18
C ALA A 86 7.35 -36.86 -32.79
N THR A 87 8.39 -37.28 -32.06
CA THR A 87 9.78 -37.18 -32.52
C THR A 87 10.11 -38.36 -33.43
N CYS A 88 10.50 -38.06 -34.67
CA CYS A 88 10.98 -39.06 -35.63
C CYS A 88 12.46 -39.36 -35.40
N THR A 89 12.85 -40.63 -35.35
CA THR A 89 14.24 -41.06 -35.36
C THR A 89 14.47 -42.01 -36.53
N ASN A 90 15.34 -41.61 -37.44
CA ASN A 90 15.75 -42.44 -38.58
C ASN A 90 16.67 -43.57 -38.09
N THR A 91 16.47 -44.76 -38.62
CA THR A 91 17.28 -45.94 -38.33
C THR A 91 17.67 -46.62 -39.63
N TYR A 92 18.69 -47.47 -39.61
CA TYR A 92 19.13 -48.10 -40.84
C TYR A 92 18.07 -49.10 -41.36
N GLY A 93 17.42 -48.77 -42.48
CA GLY A 93 16.35 -49.49 -43.16
C GLY A 93 14.95 -49.24 -42.62
N SER A 94 14.76 -48.28 -41.71
CA SER A 94 13.45 -47.97 -41.13
C SER A 94 13.47 -46.67 -40.31
N TYR A 95 12.35 -46.33 -39.69
CA TYR A 95 12.26 -45.24 -38.73
C TYR A 95 11.33 -45.65 -37.59
N PHE A 96 11.44 -44.96 -36.46
CA PHE A 96 10.43 -45.06 -35.42
C PHE A 96 10.05 -43.67 -34.90
N CYS A 97 8.81 -43.58 -34.44
CA CYS A 97 8.24 -42.37 -33.87
C CYS A 97 8.14 -42.54 -32.37
N ARG A 98 8.48 -41.50 -31.63
CA ARG A 98 8.37 -41.47 -30.18
C ARG A 98 7.38 -40.38 -29.77
N CYS A 99 6.35 -40.77 -29.03
CA CYS A 99 5.42 -39.79 -28.46
C CYS A 99 6.14 -38.80 -27.53
N PRO A 100 5.60 -37.57 -27.39
CA PRO A 100 6.07 -36.63 -26.38
C PRO A 100 6.10 -37.24 -24.99
N GLN A 101 6.89 -36.62 -24.10
CA GLN A 101 6.90 -37.00 -22.70
C GLN A 101 5.48 -36.92 -22.08
N GLY A 102 5.10 -37.93 -21.31
CA GLY A 102 3.77 -38.03 -20.69
C GLY A 102 2.70 -38.66 -21.58
N LEU A 103 3.04 -39.07 -22.81
CA LEU A 103 2.13 -39.77 -23.71
C LEU A 103 2.67 -41.16 -24.07
N GLU A 104 1.76 -42.10 -24.33
CA GLU A 104 2.07 -43.46 -24.80
C GLU A 104 1.39 -43.78 -26.14
N GLY A 105 2.06 -44.60 -26.94
CA GLY A 105 1.55 -45.01 -28.25
C GLY A 105 2.66 -45.27 -29.27
N ASP A 106 2.27 -45.41 -30.53
CA ASP A 106 3.16 -45.74 -31.65
C ASP A 106 3.83 -44.50 -32.29
N GLY A 107 3.39 -43.29 -31.94
CA GLY A 107 3.87 -42.03 -32.52
C GLY A 107 3.55 -41.84 -34.01
N LEU A 108 2.85 -42.79 -34.63
CA LEU A 108 2.47 -42.79 -36.04
C LEU A 108 1.00 -42.40 -36.22
N LEU A 109 0.12 -43.02 -35.44
CA LEU A 109 -1.33 -42.79 -35.49
C LEU A 109 -1.90 -42.47 -34.10
N ARG A 110 -1.16 -42.82 -33.05
CA ARG A 110 -1.64 -42.71 -31.68
C ARG A 110 -0.53 -42.23 -30.75
N CYS A 111 -0.81 -41.10 -30.11
CA CYS A 111 -0.23 -40.73 -28.82
C CYS A 111 -1.39 -40.39 -27.90
N ILE A 112 -1.58 -41.20 -26.86
CA ILE A 112 -2.58 -40.95 -25.83
C ILE A 112 -1.90 -40.54 -24.56
N ASP A 113 -2.62 -39.76 -23.78
CA ASP A 113 -2.20 -39.32 -22.47
C ASP A 113 -1.95 -40.50 -21.52
N ILE A 114 -0.86 -40.43 -20.75
CA ILE A 114 -0.62 -41.36 -19.66
C ILE A 114 -1.27 -40.75 -18.42
N ASP A 115 -2.41 -41.29 -18.00
CA ASP A 115 -3.04 -40.83 -16.76
C ASP A 115 -2.27 -41.33 -15.53
N GLU A 116 -1.33 -40.53 -15.01
CA GLU A 116 -0.51 -40.91 -13.87
C GLU A 116 -1.31 -41.01 -12.56
N CYS A 117 -2.47 -40.35 -12.49
CA CYS A 117 -3.37 -40.40 -11.35
C CYS A 117 -4.03 -41.78 -11.22
N THR A 118 -4.54 -42.32 -12.33
CA THR A 118 -5.15 -43.66 -12.35
C THR A 118 -4.10 -44.78 -12.25
N ARG A 119 -2.90 -44.56 -12.82
CA ARG A 119 -1.78 -45.52 -12.74
C ARG A 119 -1.06 -45.51 -11.40
N GLY A 120 -1.30 -44.49 -10.56
CA GLY A 120 -0.63 -44.34 -9.26
C GLY A 120 0.87 -44.06 -9.36
N THR A 121 1.33 -43.53 -10.51
CA THR A 121 2.75 -43.20 -10.76
C THR A 121 3.08 -41.75 -10.43
N HIS A 122 2.09 -40.95 -10.04
CA HIS A 122 2.26 -39.56 -9.62
C HIS A 122 3.08 -39.44 -8.34
N LYS A 123 3.70 -38.27 -8.14
CA LYS A 123 4.50 -37.93 -6.95
C LYS A 123 3.80 -36.98 -5.98
N CYS A 124 2.49 -36.81 -6.12
CA CYS A 124 1.69 -35.98 -5.21
C CYS A 124 1.84 -36.42 -3.75
N ASN A 125 1.77 -35.45 -2.84
CA ASN A 125 1.74 -35.68 -1.41
C ASN A 125 0.51 -36.51 -0.99
N GLY A 126 0.59 -37.27 0.10
CA GLY A 126 -0.56 -38.00 0.65
C GLY A 126 -1.76 -37.12 1.02
N GLY A 127 -1.52 -35.84 1.35
CA GLY A 127 -2.57 -34.82 1.57
C GLY A 127 -3.00 -34.05 0.31
N ALA A 128 -2.63 -34.51 -0.89
CA ALA A 128 -2.97 -33.88 -2.16
C ALA A 128 -3.90 -34.74 -3.02
N LEU A 129 -4.72 -34.08 -3.83
CA LEU A 129 -5.47 -34.66 -4.93
C LEU A 129 -4.62 -34.60 -6.21
N CYS A 130 -4.51 -35.73 -6.90
CA CYS A 130 -3.94 -35.78 -8.24
C CYS A 130 -5.00 -35.42 -9.28
N LEU A 131 -4.64 -34.54 -10.21
CA LEU A 131 -5.47 -34.11 -11.33
C LEU A 131 -4.71 -34.40 -12.62
N ASN A 132 -5.26 -35.26 -13.46
CA ASN A 132 -4.64 -35.63 -14.73
C ASN A 132 -4.72 -34.47 -15.74
N THR A 133 -3.67 -34.27 -16.53
CA THR A 133 -3.58 -33.25 -17.57
C THR A 133 -2.90 -33.82 -18.81
N LEU A 134 -3.13 -33.26 -20.00
CA LEU A 134 -2.48 -33.80 -21.19
C LEU A 134 -0.94 -33.68 -21.09
N GLY A 135 -0.26 -34.83 -21.08
CA GLY A 135 1.18 -35.01 -20.97
C GLY A 135 1.75 -34.88 -19.56
N SER A 136 0.92 -34.75 -18.52
CA SER A 136 1.39 -34.62 -17.14
C SER A 136 0.28 -34.73 -16.09
N TYR A 137 0.58 -34.40 -14.84
CA TYR A 137 -0.40 -34.28 -13.77
C TYR A 137 -0.13 -33.06 -12.89
N LEU A 138 -1.18 -32.57 -12.25
CA LEU A 138 -1.11 -31.53 -11.23
C LEU A 138 -1.47 -32.12 -9.88
N CYS A 139 -0.77 -31.67 -8.84
CA CYS A 139 -1.09 -32.00 -7.46
C CYS A 139 -1.71 -30.77 -6.79
N ALA A 140 -2.88 -30.93 -6.21
CA ALA A 140 -3.54 -29.86 -5.46
C ALA A 140 -3.78 -30.31 -4.02
N CYS A 141 -3.33 -29.54 -3.03
CA CYS A 141 -3.58 -29.90 -1.63
C CYS A 141 -5.08 -29.99 -1.34
N GLN A 142 -5.47 -31.02 -0.60
CA GLN A 142 -6.86 -31.25 -0.20
C GLN A 142 -7.36 -30.13 0.73
N SER A 143 -8.67 -30.06 0.90
CA SER A 143 -9.30 -29.10 1.82
C SER A 143 -8.70 -29.23 3.23
N GLY A 144 -8.30 -28.09 3.81
CA GLY A 144 -7.59 -28.06 5.10
C GLY A 144 -6.07 -28.09 4.98
N PHE A 145 -5.50 -28.26 3.78
CA PHE A 145 -4.06 -28.25 3.55
C PHE A 145 -3.64 -27.13 2.58
N VAL A 146 -2.37 -26.74 2.65
CA VAL A 146 -1.76 -25.71 1.80
C VAL A 146 -0.34 -26.12 1.42
N GLY A 147 0.10 -25.74 0.23
CA GLY A 147 1.39 -26.08 -0.34
C GLY A 147 1.34 -26.18 -1.87
N ASP A 148 2.34 -26.83 -2.46
CA ASP A 148 2.51 -27.00 -3.91
C ASP A 148 1.93 -28.33 -4.44
N GLY A 149 1.24 -29.09 -3.59
CA GLY A 149 0.69 -30.41 -3.92
C GLY A 149 1.70 -31.56 -3.83
N SER A 150 3.00 -31.29 -3.93
CA SER A 150 4.07 -32.28 -3.62
C SER A 150 4.41 -32.28 -2.13
N ARG A 151 4.18 -31.14 -1.47
CA ARG A 151 4.26 -30.95 -0.04
C ARG A 151 2.99 -30.23 0.40
N CYS A 152 2.16 -30.92 1.17
CA CYS A 152 0.94 -30.34 1.75
C CYS A 152 1.09 -30.34 3.26
N ALA A 153 0.82 -29.19 3.87
CA ALA A 153 0.82 -29.02 5.31
C ALA A 153 -0.55 -28.52 5.76
N ALA A 154 -0.97 -28.93 6.95
CA ALA A 154 -2.23 -28.48 7.52
C ALA A 154 -2.25 -26.94 7.59
N LYS A 155 -3.38 -26.35 7.16
CA LYS A 155 -3.63 -24.92 7.28
C LYS A 155 -3.66 -24.58 8.77
N SER A 156 -2.93 -23.54 9.15
CA SER A 156 -3.04 -22.98 10.50
C SER A 156 -4.46 -22.47 10.73
N THR A 157 -5.02 -22.83 11.88
CA THR A 157 -6.39 -22.50 12.26
C THR A 157 -6.40 -21.39 13.31
N TRP A 158 -7.40 -20.53 13.22
CA TRP A 158 -7.64 -19.55 14.28
C TRP A 158 -8.37 -20.22 15.43
N SER A 159 -7.97 -19.92 16.66
CA SER A 159 -8.80 -20.19 17.84
C SER A 159 -10.11 -19.37 17.79
N PRO A 160 -11.14 -19.77 18.55
CA PRO A 160 -12.31 -18.93 18.75
C PRO A 160 -11.91 -17.55 19.27
N TRP A 161 -12.63 -16.51 18.83
CA TRP A 161 -12.45 -15.18 19.39
C TRP A 161 -12.70 -15.19 20.90
N SER A 162 -11.81 -14.54 21.65
CA SER A 162 -12.07 -14.21 23.05
C SER A 162 -13.32 -13.32 23.19
N PRO A 163 -13.92 -13.28 24.40
CA PRO A 163 -14.93 -12.27 24.71
C PRO A 163 -14.41 -10.85 24.48
N TRP A 164 -15.30 -9.92 24.17
CA TRP A 164 -14.93 -8.51 24.07
C TRP A 164 -14.49 -7.96 25.43
N SER A 165 -13.44 -7.13 25.44
CA SER A 165 -13.07 -6.36 26.62
C SER A 165 -14.24 -5.49 27.10
N PRO A 166 -14.36 -5.26 28.42
CA PRO A 166 -15.39 -4.38 28.94
C PRO A 166 -15.16 -2.94 28.46
N CYS A 167 -16.24 -2.17 28.38
CA CYS A 167 -16.18 -0.73 28.20
C CYS A 167 -16.03 -0.10 29.59
N SER A 168 -14.99 0.71 29.78
CA SER A 168 -14.68 1.38 31.05
C SER A 168 -15.40 2.73 31.17
N VAL A 169 -15.73 3.37 30.05
CA VAL A 169 -16.44 4.66 30.04
C VAL A 169 -17.93 4.44 29.80
N THR A 170 -18.74 5.31 30.40
CA THR A 170 -20.21 5.31 30.25
C THR A 170 -20.69 6.31 29.20
N CYS A 171 -19.83 7.22 28.76
CA CYS A 171 -20.12 8.23 27.74
C CYS A 171 -18.89 8.50 26.87
N GLY A 172 -19.08 9.12 25.72
CA GLY A 172 -18.01 9.52 24.80
C GLY A 172 -17.67 8.43 23.79
N ILE A 173 -16.40 8.30 23.43
CA ILE A 173 -15.92 7.33 22.44
C ILE A 173 -14.90 6.43 23.12
N GLN A 174 -15.15 5.13 23.10
CA GLN A 174 -14.20 4.11 23.52
C GLN A 174 -14.33 2.91 22.59
N ASN A 175 -13.20 2.26 22.28
CA ASN A 175 -13.17 0.99 21.59
C ASN A 175 -12.99 -0.14 22.59
N ARG A 176 -13.72 -1.24 22.38
CA ARG A 176 -13.45 -2.53 22.99
C ARG A 176 -12.67 -3.39 22.02
N MET A 177 -11.85 -4.29 22.56
CA MET A 177 -11.00 -5.19 21.78
C MET A 177 -11.30 -6.65 22.10
N ARG A 178 -11.05 -7.52 21.14
CA ARG A 178 -10.97 -8.97 21.35
C ARG A 178 -9.80 -9.51 20.55
N ILE A 179 -9.24 -10.61 21.02
CA ILE A 179 -8.10 -11.28 20.41
C ILE A 179 -8.43 -12.74 20.09
N ARG A 180 -7.65 -13.33 19.20
CA ARG A 180 -7.60 -14.77 18.92
C ARG A 180 -6.17 -15.17 18.61
N GLU A 181 -5.86 -16.43 18.81
CA GLU A 181 -4.52 -16.98 18.62
C GLU A 181 -4.52 -17.92 17.41
N CYS A 182 -3.38 -17.99 16.73
CA CYS A 182 -3.20 -18.89 15.59
C CYS A 182 -2.57 -20.18 16.11
N THR A 183 -3.25 -21.31 15.94
CA THR A 183 -2.70 -22.63 16.27
C THR A 183 -1.92 -23.17 15.09
N HIS A 184 -0.65 -23.49 15.33
CA HIS A 184 0.29 -23.98 14.32
C HIS A 184 0.64 -25.44 14.61
N GLU A 185 0.26 -26.36 13.73
CA GLU A 185 0.70 -27.76 13.78
C GLU A 185 1.92 -27.94 12.85
N GLU A 186 3.04 -27.30 13.17
CA GLU A 186 4.35 -27.47 12.50
C GLU A 186 4.57 -26.83 11.12
N SER A 187 3.55 -26.32 10.43
CA SER A 187 3.71 -25.85 9.03
C SER A 187 4.39 -24.48 8.84
N GLY A 188 4.65 -23.73 9.93
CA GLY A 188 5.26 -22.40 9.88
C GLY A 188 4.44 -21.34 9.11
N MET A 189 3.24 -21.66 8.63
CA MET A 189 2.40 -20.74 7.89
C MET A 189 1.55 -19.88 8.83
N ARG A 190 1.59 -18.56 8.65
CA ARG A 190 0.75 -17.62 9.39
C ARG A 190 -0.74 -17.80 9.06
N CYS A 191 -1.61 -17.68 10.04
CA CYS A 191 -3.04 -17.57 9.77
C CYS A 191 -3.34 -16.32 8.93
N LEU A 192 -4.27 -16.43 7.98
CA LEU A 192 -4.73 -15.30 7.18
C LEU A 192 -5.78 -14.49 7.94
N GLY A 193 -5.61 -13.16 7.96
CA GLY A 193 -6.48 -12.22 8.69
C GLY A 193 -5.86 -11.68 9.99
N PRO A 194 -6.59 -10.82 10.71
CA PRO A 194 -6.07 -10.17 11.92
C PRO A 194 -6.20 -11.07 13.16
N SER A 195 -5.27 -10.93 14.10
CA SER A 195 -5.31 -11.56 15.44
C SER A 195 -6.07 -10.73 16.49
N ALA A 196 -6.37 -9.47 16.18
CA ALA A 196 -7.11 -8.56 17.04
C ALA A 196 -8.20 -7.83 16.25
N ASP A 197 -9.33 -7.59 16.91
CA ASP A 197 -10.48 -6.87 16.37
C ASP A 197 -10.85 -5.73 17.33
N LEU A 198 -11.14 -4.55 16.77
CA LEU A 198 -11.43 -3.31 17.49
C LEU A 198 -12.79 -2.81 17.05
N LYS A 199 -13.68 -2.58 18.03
CA LYS A 199 -15.02 -2.06 17.75
C LYS A 199 -15.39 -1.00 18.77
N GLY A 200 -16.11 0.03 18.31
CA GLY A 200 -16.71 1.03 19.20
C GLY A 200 -17.62 0.36 20.23
N CYS A 201 -17.53 0.82 21.47
CA CYS A 201 -18.41 0.41 22.55
C CYS A 201 -19.87 0.76 22.22
N PRO A 202 -20.79 -0.20 22.30
CA PRO A 202 -22.19 0.05 22.00
C PRO A 202 -22.83 0.94 23.06
N ASN A 203 -23.82 1.75 22.67
CA ASN A 203 -24.65 2.56 23.56
C ASN A 203 -23.92 3.66 24.35
N LEU A 204 -22.71 4.06 23.96
CA LEU A 204 -22.07 5.24 24.53
C LEU A 204 -22.83 6.50 24.10
N ARG A 205 -23.34 7.23 25.08
CA ARG A 205 -23.98 8.54 24.85
C ARG A 205 -22.90 9.62 24.80
N PRO A 206 -23.11 10.73 24.08
CA PRO A 206 -22.23 11.89 24.18
C PRO A 206 -22.10 12.33 25.66
N CYS A 207 -20.87 12.59 26.11
CA CYS A 207 -20.63 13.00 27.48
C CYS A 207 -21.27 14.36 27.81
N PRO A 208 -21.60 14.62 29.08
CA PRO A 208 -21.96 15.95 29.54
C PRO A 208 -20.90 16.96 29.13
N THR A 209 -21.32 18.06 28.52
CA THR A 209 -20.41 19.15 28.14
C THR A 209 -20.59 20.27 29.15
N ASN A 210 -19.53 20.61 29.89
CA ASN A 210 -19.53 21.76 30.78
C ASN A 210 -19.54 23.04 29.94
N GLY A 211 -20.36 24.01 30.35
CA GLY A 211 -20.42 25.31 29.72
C GLY A 211 -19.12 26.07 29.91
N SER A 212 -18.64 26.69 28.83
CA SER A 212 -17.53 27.63 28.89
C SER A 212 -17.90 28.94 28.21
N TRP A 213 -17.34 30.01 28.76
CA TRP A 213 -17.60 31.37 28.32
C TRP A 213 -16.98 31.65 26.95
N SER A 214 -17.71 32.37 26.11
CA SER A 214 -17.17 33.02 24.93
C SER A 214 -16.11 34.04 25.31
N VAL A 215 -15.33 34.47 24.32
CA VAL A 215 -14.57 35.71 24.46
C VAL A 215 -15.53 36.86 24.77
N TRP A 216 -15.07 37.81 25.59
CA TRP A 216 -15.85 39.01 25.89
C TRP A 216 -16.12 39.81 24.63
N SER A 217 -17.32 40.40 24.54
CA SER A 217 -17.62 41.41 23.55
C SER A 217 -16.67 42.61 23.69
N PRO A 218 -16.49 43.41 22.62
CA PRO A 218 -15.97 44.76 22.77
C PRO A 218 -16.77 45.55 23.82
N TRP A 219 -16.14 46.55 24.42
CA TRP A 219 -16.83 47.48 25.31
C TRP A 219 -17.85 48.31 24.53
N SER A 220 -19.03 48.53 25.10
CA SER A 220 -20.01 49.49 24.59
C SER A 220 -19.44 50.90 24.55
N VAL A 221 -20.08 51.77 23.76
CA VAL A 221 -19.89 53.23 23.88
C VAL A 221 -20.26 53.68 25.31
N CYS A 222 -19.62 54.74 25.80
CA CYS A 222 -19.89 55.31 27.11
C CYS A 222 -21.28 55.94 27.13
N LEU A 223 -22.08 55.62 28.15
CA LEU A 223 -23.42 56.17 28.31
C LEU A 223 -23.42 57.68 28.62
N GLU A 224 -22.37 58.15 29.30
CA GLU A 224 -22.14 59.56 29.64
C GLU A 224 -20.73 59.96 29.21
N THR A 225 -20.60 61.09 28.53
CA THR A 225 -19.39 61.49 27.78
C THR A 225 -18.18 61.80 28.67
N CYS A 226 -18.35 62.03 29.97
CA CYS A 226 -17.24 62.46 30.85
C CYS A 226 -17.11 61.73 32.20
N SER A 227 -18.09 60.91 32.59
CA SER A 227 -18.00 60.01 33.76
C SER A 227 -19.04 58.90 33.64
N GLY A 228 -18.98 58.16 32.53
CA GLY A 228 -19.91 57.08 32.22
C GLY A 228 -19.41 55.69 32.60
N ILE A 229 -20.34 54.74 32.52
CA ILE A 229 -20.05 53.31 32.59
C ILE A 229 -20.07 52.76 31.16
N LYS A 230 -19.06 51.96 30.81
CA LYS A 230 -19.07 51.09 29.63
C LYS A 230 -19.34 49.66 30.07
N LYS A 231 -19.99 48.89 29.20
CA LYS A 231 -20.42 47.52 29.49
C LYS A 231 -19.92 46.57 28.41
N ARG A 232 -19.54 45.37 28.80
CA ARG A 232 -19.29 44.26 27.87
C ARG A 232 -19.94 42.98 28.38
N VAL A 233 -20.27 42.08 27.47
CA VAL A 233 -20.99 40.84 27.75
C VAL A 233 -20.27 39.65 27.15
N ARG A 234 -20.50 38.47 27.69
CA ARG A 234 -20.04 37.18 27.15
C ARG A 234 -21.17 36.17 27.24
N LEU A 235 -21.16 35.21 26.33
CA LEU A 235 -22.19 34.17 26.24
C LEU A 235 -21.62 32.83 26.72
N CYS A 236 -22.47 31.98 27.28
CA CYS A 236 -22.09 30.62 27.70
C CYS A 236 -22.31 29.65 26.54
N ASP A 237 -21.55 29.83 25.46
CA ASP A 237 -21.73 29.12 24.19
C ASP A 237 -20.44 28.55 23.61
N SER A 238 -19.33 28.60 24.37
CA SER A 238 -18.01 28.25 23.87
C SER A 238 -17.33 27.16 24.72
N PRO A 239 -17.89 25.93 24.82
CA PRO A 239 -19.19 25.45 24.30
C PRO A 239 -20.36 25.69 25.28
N PRO A 240 -21.64 25.56 24.86
CA PRO A 240 -22.77 25.63 25.78
C PRO A 240 -22.86 24.38 26.66
N ALA A 241 -23.37 24.57 27.89
CA ALA A 241 -23.63 23.45 28.79
C ALA A 241 -24.71 22.54 28.21
N SER A 242 -24.47 21.23 28.16
CA SER A 242 -25.43 20.27 27.61
C SER A 242 -25.41 18.93 28.34
N ARG A 243 -26.53 18.20 28.26
CA ARG A 243 -26.69 16.82 28.78
C ARG A 243 -26.27 16.67 30.26
N GLY A 244 -26.61 17.66 31.09
CA GLY A 244 -26.29 17.67 32.53
C GLY A 244 -24.89 18.15 32.89
N GLY A 245 -24.14 18.72 31.94
CA GLY A 245 -22.88 19.40 32.24
C GLY A 245 -23.10 20.66 33.07
N LEU A 246 -22.05 21.08 33.79
CA LEU A 246 -22.11 22.24 34.68
C LEU A 246 -22.34 23.54 33.87
N PRO A 247 -23.18 24.47 34.36
CA PRO A 247 -23.34 25.78 33.71
C PRO A 247 -22.06 26.61 33.84
N CYS A 248 -21.91 27.64 33.01
CA CYS A 248 -20.81 28.57 33.16
C CYS A 248 -20.86 29.27 34.52
N THR A 249 -19.73 29.29 35.22
CA THR A 249 -19.58 29.97 36.51
C THR A 249 -18.95 31.36 36.34
N GLY A 250 -19.50 32.37 37.01
CA GLY A 250 -19.03 33.75 37.00
C GLY A 250 -19.95 34.73 36.26
N GLU A 251 -19.55 35.99 36.18
CA GLU A 251 -20.40 37.05 35.65
C GLU A 251 -20.52 37.00 34.13
N LYS A 252 -21.75 37.11 33.60
CA LYS A 252 -22.03 37.22 32.14
C LYS A 252 -21.78 38.62 31.59
N GLU A 253 -21.61 39.59 32.48
CA GLU A 253 -21.56 41.01 32.20
C GLU A 253 -20.49 41.67 33.05
N GLN A 254 -19.74 42.59 32.46
CA GLN A 254 -18.76 43.38 33.19
C GLN A 254 -18.97 44.86 32.91
N LEU A 255 -18.95 45.65 33.98
CA LEU A 255 -18.96 47.10 33.95
C LEU A 255 -17.53 47.63 34.08
N GLY A 256 -17.23 48.68 33.34
CA GLY A 256 -15.97 49.40 33.39
C GLY A 256 -16.23 50.90 33.43
N LEU A 257 -15.34 51.65 34.08
CA LEU A 257 -15.41 53.10 34.09
C LEU A 257 -14.83 53.68 32.80
N CYS A 258 -15.47 54.74 32.29
CA CYS A 258 -14.92 55.55 31.22
C CYS A 258 -13.96 56.56 31.83
N HIS A 259 -12.65 56.38 31.64
CA HIS A 259 -11.66 57.39 32.00
C HIS A 259 -11.38 58.25 30.78
N SER A 260 -12.10 59.37 30.66
CA SER A 260 -11.84 60.40 29.64
C SER A 260 -10.91 61.45 30.23
N SER A 261 -9.70 61.57 29.71
CA SER A 261 -8.67 62.49 30.21
C SER A 261 -8.82 63.94 29.72
N HIS A 262 -9.88 64.29 28.98
CA HIS A 262 -10.05 65.63 28.39
C HIS A 262 -11.52 66.08 28.37
N CYS A 263 -12.06 66.47 29.52
CA CYS A 263 -13.43 66.99 29.63
C CYS A 263 -13.45 68.52 29.69
N ALA A 264 -14.47 69.10 29.06
CA ALA A 264 -14.75 70.53 29.10
C ALA A 264 -14.96 70.98 30.56
N VAL A 265 -14.17 71.95 31.00
CA VAL A 265 -14.30 72.60 32.31
C VAL A 265 -14.79 74.00 32.03
N ASP A 266 -15.98 74.36 32.52
CA ASP A 266 -16.51 75.71 32.37
C ASP A 266 -15.76 76.68 33.27
N GLY A 267 -15.62 77.92 32.79
CA GLY A 267 -14.97 78.97 33.56
C GLY A 267 -15.82 79.43 34.73
N ALA A 268 -15.19 79.65 35.88
CA ALA A 268 -15.81 80.38 36.98
C ALA A 268 -14.99 81.61 37.38
N TRP A 269 -15.71 82.64 37.82
CA TRP A 269 -15.15 83.91 38.22
C TRP A 269 -14.27 83.75 39.46
N SER A 270 -13.09 84.39 39.44
CA SER A 270 -12.30 84.63 40.64
C SER A 270 -13.06 85.51 41.63
N PRO A 271 -12.67 85.51 42.91
CA PRO A 271 -13.06 86.56 43.84
C PRO A 271 -12.73 87.94 43.24
N TRP A 272 -13.53 88.95 43.59
CA TRP A 272 -13.28 90.33 43.22
C TRP A 272 -12.00 90.85 43.87
N ALA A 273 -11.19 91.60 43.11
CA ALA A 273 -10.13 92.41 43.67
C ALA A 273 -10.68 93.51 44.58
N SER A 274 -9.85 94.04 45.47
CA SER A 274 -10.17 95.22 46.27
C SER A 274 -10.48 96.42 45.37
N TRP A 275 -11.36 97.30 45.85
CA TRP A 275 -11.65 98.58 45.19
C TRP A 275 -10.38 99.43 45.07
N THR A 276 -10.23 100.13 43.94
CA THR A 276 -9.18 101.15 43.81
C THR A 276 -9.39 102.26 44.85
N PRO A 277 -8.30 102.89 45.33
CA PRO A 277 -8.41 104.06 46.20
C PRO A 277 -9.18 105.19 45.51
N CYS A 278 -9.92 105.98 46.30
CA CYS A 278 -10.74 107.07 45.77
C CYS A 278 -9.82 108.15 45.16
N PRO A 279 -10.04 108.55 43.89
CA PRO A 279 -9.14 109.47 43.19
C PRO A 279 -9.31 110.94 43.62
N VAL A 280 -10.35 111.26 44.39
CA VAL A 280 -10.66 112.62 44.84
C VAL A 280 -10.69 112.71 46.36
N SER A 281 -10.28 113.85 46.90
CA SER A 281 -10.32 114.15 48.34
C SER A 281 -11.53 114.98 48.77
N CYS A 282 -12.26 115.59 47.82
CA CYS A 282 -13.56 116.25 48.05
C CYS A 282 -14.49 116.03 46.84
N GLY A 283 -15.82 115.95 47.09
CA GLY A 283 -16.82 115.62 46.07
C GLY A 283 -17.04 114.11 45.85
N LEU A 284 -17.82 113.76 44.83
CA LEU A 284 -18.08 112.36 44.42
C LEU A 284 -17.02 111.90 43.40
N GLY A 285 -16.38 110.77 43.68
CA GLY A 285 -15.45 110.09 42.78
C GLY A 285 -15.94 108.69 42.40
N VAL A 286 -15.31 108.09 41.40
CA VAL A 286 -15.59 106.70 40.96
C VAL A 286 -14.43 105.80 41.35
N VAL A 287 -14.76 104.68 41.98
CA VAL A 287 -13.83 103.58 42.29
C VAL A 287 -14.18 102.37 41.42
N ARG A 288 -13.18 101.54 41.11
CA ARG A 288 -13.36 100.35 40.30
C ARG A 288 -12.76 99.11 40.96
N ARG A 289 -13.32 97.95 40.68
CA ARG A 289 -12.72 96.64 40.99
C ARG A 289 -12.87 95.68 39.82
N SER A 290 -12.06 94.63 39.80
CA SER A 290 -12.08 93.63 38.70
C SER A 290 -11.93 92.20 39.20
N ARG A 291 -12.37 91.23 38.38
CA ARG A 291 -12.23 89.79 38.58
C ARG A 291 -11.91 89.11 37.25
N ARG A 292 -11.32 87.91 37.29
CA ARG A 292 -10.94 87.16 36.08
C ARG A 292 -11.67 85.82 36.04
N CYS A 293 -11.99 85.33 34.85
CA CYS A 293 -12.59 84.01 34.65
C CYS A 293 -11.50 82.93 34.70
N ASN A 294 -10.98 82.65 35.90
CA ASN A 294 -9.84 81.75 36.08
C ASN A 294 -9.92 80.84 37.30
N ASN A 295 -11.08 80.70 37.95
CA ASN A 295 -11.24 79.90 39.15
C ASN A 295 -12.43 78.91 39.10
N PRO A 296 -12.40 77.86 38.25
CA PRO A 296 -11.32 77.51 37.31
C PRO A 296 -11.41 78.27 35.98
N SER A 297 -10.34 78.27 35.19
CA SER A 297 -10.36 78.80 33.82
C SER A 297 -11.06 77.81 32.89
N PRO A 298 -11.80 78.25 31.86
CA PRO A 298 -12.37 77.34 30.87
C PRO A 298 -11.27 76.48 30.23
N LYS A 299 -11.44 75.16 30.19
CA LYS A 299 -10.51 74.21 29.55
C LYS A 299 -11.26 73.24 28.67
N HIS A 300 -10.59 72.71 27.65
CA HIS A 300 -11.11 71.66 26.75
C HIS A 300 -12.50 71.98 26.13
N GLY A 301 -12.72 73.24 25.76
CA GLY A 301 -13.97 73.68 25.12
C GLY A 301 -15.12 74.03 26.06
N GLY A 302 -14.86 74.16 27.38
CA GLY A 302 -15.86 74.65 28.33
C GLY A 302 -16.23 76.12 28.13
N GLU A 303 -17.40 76.48 28.61
CA GLU A 303 -18.02 77.79 28.43
C GLU A 303 -17.27 78.89 29.19
N ASN A 304 -17.24 80.10 28.62
CA ASN A 304 -16.61 81.25 29.29
C ASN A 304 -17.57 81.87 30.31
N CYS A 305 -17.03 82.54 31.33
CA CYS A 305 -17.85 83.14 32.37
C CYS A 305 -18.78 84.22 31.80
N SER A 306 -20.06 84.16 32.17
CA SER A 306 -21.05 85.15 31.74
C SER A 306 -21.04 86.40 32.66
N GLY A 307 -21.15 87.59 32.07
CA GLY A 307 -21.18 88.90 32.76
C GLY A 307 -19.89 89.72 32.66
N HIS A 308 -19.85 90.90 33.28
CA HIS A 308 -18.68 91.79 33.23
C HIS A 308 -17.60 91.41 34.26
N GLY A 309 -16.33 91.52 33.84
CA GLY A 309 -15.16 91.30 34.68
C GLY A 309 -14.73 92.53 35.50
N TYR A 310 -15.45 93.65 35.40
CA TYR A 310 -15.21 94.88 36.15
C TYR A 310 -16.52 95.45 36.69
N GLU A 311 -16.42 96.21 37.77
CA GLU A 311 -17.53 96.89 38.42
C GLU A 311 -17.05 98.27 38.89
N GLU A 312 -17.91 99.27 38.73
CA GLU A 312 -17.68 100.64 39.17
C GLU A 312 -18.64 101.01 40.31
N GLY A 313 -18.14 101.74 41.28
CA GLY A 313 -18.91 102.26 42.42
C GLY A 313 -18.51 103.70 42.70
N THR A 314 -19.28 104.39 43.53
CA THR A 314 -19.00 105.78 43.91
C THR A 314 -18.35 105.87 45.29
N CYS A 315 -17.41 106.79 45.44
CA CYS A 315 -16.77 107.15 46.72
C CYS A 315 -16.95 108.65 47.00
N GLY A 316 -16.90 109.05 48.28
CA GLY A 316 -17.00 110.45 48.71
C GLY A 316 -18.24 110.75 49.56
N PHE A 317 -18.32 111.96 50.13
CA PHE A 317 -19.42 112.43 50.98
C PHE A 317 -20.17 113.59 50.30
N PRO A 318 -21.50 113.68 50.39
CA PRO A 318 -22.26 114.80 49.82
C PRO A 318 -21.90 116.12 50.51
N VAL A 319 -21.54 117.13 49.72
CA VAL A 319 -21.26 118.48 50.22
C VAL A 319 -22.57 119.11 50.72
N ARG A 320 -22.67 119.44 52.01
CA ARG A 320 -23.77 120.26 52.54
C ARG A 320 -23.55 121.72 52.13
N GLY A 321 -24.49 122.31 51.38
CA GLY A 321 -24.55 123.75 51.07
C GLY A 321 -25.16 124.60 52.21
N PRO A 322 -25.09 125.94 52.13
CA PRO A 322 -24.84 126.84 53.25
C PRO A 322 -26.09 127.52 53.85
N LEU A 323 -25.94 128.05 55.08
CA LEU A 323 -26.66 129.22 55.61
C LEU A 323 -25.62 130.30 55.92
#